data_AF-A0A318TB49-F1
#
_entry.id   AF-A0A318TB49-F1
#
_cell.length_a   1.000
_cell.length_b   1.000
_cell.length_c   1.000
_cell.angle_alpha   90.00
_cell.angle_beta   90.00
_cell.angle_gamma   90.00
#
_symmetry.space_group_name_H-M   'P 1'
#
loop_
_entity.id
_entity.type
_entity.pdbx_description
1 polymer ?
#
loop_
_entity_poly.entity_id
_entity_poly.type
_entity_poly.pdbx_seq_one_letter_code
_entity_poly.pdbx_strand_id
1 'polypeptide(L)'
;MRCIGAPIFRTRLARDVGCLLDLDPTVISWTCLPLVLSRRNRHHVPDFSVTRPEGASLVDAKPTFGKRTALDWVGEAAQSLGYQYETRQEAELRGSVRLENARDLLQYAAYRPSLGDRVRILTVLEECGSLPLSSCLQAIRSGHDAIAVIASLALQRFIEIELDEARIGPGTIISRFRG
;
A
#
# COMPACT_ATOMS: atom_id res chain seq x y z
N MET A 1 -7.32 -2.17 4.19
CA MET A 1 -7.27 -2.26 2.72
C MET A 1 -7.82 -0.97 2.12
N ARG A 2 -7.10 -0.40 1.16
CA ARG A 2 -7.38 0.83 0.44
C ARG A 2 -7.91 0.56 -0.97
N CYS A 3 -7.80 -0.67 -1.46
CA CYS A 3 -8.45 -1.12 -2.67
C CYS A 3 -9.98 -1.01 -2.55
N ILE A 4 -10.60 -0.24 -3.43
CA ILE A 4 -12.05 -0.13 -3.58
C ILE A 4 -12.49 -1.02 -4.75
N GLY A 5 -13.41 -1.94 -4.47
CA GLY A 5 -13.86 -2.95 -5.42
C GLY A 5 -12.98 -4.20 -5.43
N ALA A 6 -13.14 -5.02 -6.46
CA ALA A 6 -12.39 -6.26 -6.61
C ALA A 6 -10.95 -5.98 -7.10
N PRO A 7 -9.90 -6.54 -6.45
CA PRO A 7 -8.53 -6.39 -6.93
C PRO A 7 -8.33 -7.22 -8.20
N ILE A 8 -8.21 -6.54 -9.34
CA ILE A 8 -8.00 -7.14 -10.67
C ILE A 8 -6.69 -6.61 -11.24
N PHE A 9 -5.71 -7.50 -11.49
CA PHE A 9 -4.39 -7.11 -11.96
C PHE A 9 -4.08 -7.76 -13.31
N ARG A 10 -3.66 -6.95 -14.28
CA ARG A 10 -3.24 -7.44 -15.61
C ARG A 10 -1.85 -8.08 -15.59
N THR A 11 -1.02 -7.72 -14.63
CA THR A 11 0.36 -8.18 -14.52
C THR A 11 0.76 -8.36 -13.06
N ARG A 12 1.80 -9.18 -12.83
CA ARG A 12 2.42 -9.30 -11.50
C ARG A 12 2.97 -7.96 -11.00
N LEU A 13 3.56 -7.16 -11.90
CA LEU A 13 4.07 -5.84 -11.56
C LEU A 13 2.96 -4.89 -11.07
N ALA A 14 1.79 -4.90 -11.72
CA ALA A 14 0.64 -4.14 -11.27
C ALA A 14 0.20 -4.60 -9.87
N ARG A 15 0.11 -5.91 -9.65
CA ARG A 15 -0.20 -6.45 -8.31
C ARG A 15 0.79 -5.97 -7.25
N ASP A 16 2.08 -5.95 -7.57
CA ASP A 16 3.13 -5.51 -6.65
C ASP A 16 3.01 -4.01 -6.32
N VAL A 17 2.67 -3.17 -7.31
CA VAL A 17 2.31 -1.76 -7.07
C VAL A 17 1.08 -1.66 -6.17
N GLY A 18 0.04 -2.46 -6.41
CA GLY A 18 -1.15 -2.52 -5.55
C GLY A 18 -0.81 -2.82 -4.08
N CYS A 19 0.12 -3.75 -3.84
CA CYS A 19 0.60 -4.06 -2.49
C CYS A 19 1.22 -2.83 -1.79
N LEU A 20 2.00 -2.03 -2.52
CA LEU A 20 2.59 -0.81 -1.99
C LEU A 20 1.53 0.27 -1.73
N LEU A 21 0.54 0.41 -2.62
CA LEU A 21 -0.55 1.38 -2.46
C LEU A 21 -1.41 1.14 -1.21
N ASP A 22 -1.56 -0.11 -0.76
CA ASP A 22 -2.26 -0.42 0.50
C ASP A 22 -1.53 0.06 1.77
N LEU A 23 -0.22 0.29 1.68
CA LEU A 23 0.66 0.64 2.80
C LEU A 23 1.36 2.00 2.64
N ASP A 24 1.07 2.72 1.56
CA ASP A 24 1.45 4.11 1.40
C ASP A 24 0.57 4.96 2.34
N PRO A 25 1.14 5.70 3.32
CA PRO A 25 0.35 6.50 4.26
C PRO A 25 -0.46 7.59 3.55
N THR A 26 0.02 8.12 2.42
CA THR A 26 -0.61 9.19 1.66
C THR A 26 -1.84 8.73 0.87
N VAL A 27 -1.97 7.42 0.61
CA VAL A 27 -3.06 6.89 -0.23
C VAL A 27 -4.36 6.81 0.57
N ILE A 28 -5.38 7.56 0.19
CA ILE A 28 -6.70 7.44 0.81
C ILE A 28 -7.39 6.16 0.33
N SER A 29 -7.39 5.95 -0.99
CA SER A 29 -7.98 4.80 -1.66
C SER A 29 -7.36 4.58 -3.03
N TRP A 30 -7.54 3.39 -3.59
CA TRP A 30 -7.18 3.11 -4.97
C TRP A 30 -8.13 2.08 -5.59
N THR A 31 -8.23 2.04 -6.91
CA THR A 31 -9.07 1.07 -7.63
C THR A 31 -8.39 0.60 -8.92
N CYS A 32 -8.70 -0.63 -9.34
CA CYS A 32 -8.14 -1.25 -10.54
C CYS A 32 -8.91 -0.81 -11.79
N LEU A 33 -8.18 -0.64 -12.90
CA LEU A 33 -8.76 -0.46 -14.26
C LEU A 33 -9.85 0.63 -14.31
N PRO A 34 -9.54 1.87 -13.86
CA PRO A 34 -10.55 2.85 -13.47
C PRO A 34 -11.39 3.38 -14.65
N LEU A 35 -10.77 3.58 -15.81
CA LEU A 35 -11.40 4.18 -16.99
C LEU A 35 -10.57 3.94 -18.26
N VAL A 36 -11.21 4.15 -19.41
CA VAL A 36 -10.54 4.12 -20.72
C VAL A 36 -10.14 5.53 -21.12
N LEU A 37 -8.83 5.78 -21.23
CA LEU A 37 -8.27 6.96 -21.86
C LEU A 37 -8.27 6.78 -23.37
N SER A 38 -8.69 7.82 -24.10
CA SER A 38 -8.81 7.79 -25.56
C SER A 38 -8.19 9.04 -26.19
N ARG A 39 -7.39 8.87 -27.25
CA ARG A 39 -6.91 9.98 -28.09
C ARG A 39 -6.77 9.52 -29.54
N ARG A 40 -7.58 10.08 -30.44
CA ARG A 40 -7.73 9.60 -31.83
C ARG A 40 -8.09 8.10 -31.83
N ASN A 41 -7.39 7.25 -32.58
CA ASN A 41 -7.63 5.80 -32.64
C ASN A 41 -6.80 5.01 -31.61
N ARG A 42 -6.38 5.65 -30.51
CA ARG A 42 -5.61 5.00 -29.44
C ARG A 42 -6.44 4.95 -28.17
N HIS A 43 -6.44 3.78 -27.53
CA HIS A 43 -7.10 3.55 -26.26
C HIS A 43 -6.10 2.96 -25.27
N HIS A 44 -6.25 3.33 -24.00
CA HIS A 44 -5.43 2.82 -22.91
C HIS A 44 -6.25 2.80 -21.64
N VAL A 45 -6.07 1.75 -20.83
CA VAL A 45 -6.67 1.66 -19.50
C VAL A 45 -5.51 1.67 -18.51
N PRO A 46 -5.38 2.70 -17.65
CA PRO A 46 -4.39 2.70 -16.57
C PRO A 46 -4.58 1.50 -15.64
N ASP A 47 -3.50 1.03 -15.02
CA ASP A 47 -3.58 -0.05 -14.04
C ASP A 47 -4.42 0.37 -12.81
N PHE A 48 -4.27 1.63 -12.34
CA PHE A 48 -4.97 2.14 -11.15
C PHE A 48 -5.47 3.58 -11.29
N SER A 49 -6.51 3.91 -10.52
CA SER A 49 -6.73 5.28 -10.03
C SER A 49 -6.42 5.30 -8.53
N VAL A 50 -5.64 6.28 -8.09
CA VAL A 50 -5.19 6.44 -6.71
C VAL A 50 -5.64 7.80 -6.21
N THR A 51 -6.35 7.82 -5.09
CA THR A 51 -6.79 9.05 -4.43
C THR A 51 -5.85 9.36 -3.27
N ARG A 52 -5.33 10.59 -3.25
CA ARG A 52 -4.50 11.16 -2.19
C ARG A 52 -5.09 12.52 -1.75
N PRO A 53 -4.61 13.15 -0.66
CA PRO A 53 -5.09 14.47 -0.24
C PRO A 53 -5.01 15.55 -1.32
N GLU A 54 -4.00 15.48 -2.19
CA GLU A 54 -3.79 16.42 -3.30
C GLU A 54 -4.70 16.19 -4.51
N GLY A 55 -5.38 15.03 -4.59
CA GLY A 55 -6.27 14.68 -5.68
C GLY A 55 -6.12 13.25 -6.17
N ALA A 56 -6.73 12.96 -7.32
CA ALA A 56 -6.67 11.64 -7.95
C ALA A 56 -5.61 11.59 -9.06
N SER A 57 -4.83 10.52 -9.08
CA SER A 57 -3.89 10.21 -10.16
C SER A 57 -4.18 8.86 -10.79
N LEU A 58 -3.84 8.74 -12.08
CA LEU A 58 -3.88 7.49 -12.83
C LEU A 58 -2.47 6.91 -12.85
N VAL A 59 -2.32 5.65 -12.47
CA VAL A 59 -1.01 5.03 -12.26
C VAL A 59 -0.88 3.78 -13.12
N ASP A 60 0.25 3.65 -13.81
CA ASP A 60 0.64 2.43 -14.52
C ASP A 60 1.93 1.81 -13.98
N ALA A 61 1.94 0.49 -13.93
CA ALA A 61 3.13 -0.32 -13.66
C ALA A 61 3.93 -0.49 -14.96
N LYS A 62 5.16 0.02 -15.02
CA LYS A 62 5.98 0.01 -16.24
C LYS A 62 7.12 -1.02 -16.13
N PRO A 63 7.13 -2.08 -16.98
CA PRO A 63 8.22 -3.05 -16.98
C PRO A 63 9.52 -2.41 -17.50
N THR A 64 10.67 -2.91 -17.01
CA THR A 64 12.00 -2.41 -17.40
C THR A 64 12.30 -2.71 -18.86
N PHE A 65 11.87 -3.90 -19.30
CA PHE A 65 12.04 -4.38 -20.67
C PHE A 65 10.67 -4.75 -21.26
N GLY A 66 10.47 -4.44 -22.54
CA GLY A 66 9.25 -4.73 -23.27
C GLY A 66 8.56 -3.47 -23.79
N LYS A 67 7.86 -3.62 -24.92
CA LYS A 67 7.09 -2.53 -25.55
C LYS A 67 5.81 -2.27 -24.73
N ARG A 68 5.90 -1.49 -23.66
CA ARG A 68 4.82 -0.53 -23.34
C ARG A 68 5.26 0.79 -23.95
N THR A 69 4.86 0.98 -25.21
CA THR A 69 5.09 2.18 -26.04
C THR A 69 5.01 3.42 -25.18
N ALA A 70 5.96 4.34 -25.31
CA ALA A 70 5.91 5.65 -24.66
C ALA A 70 4.51 6.24 -24.89
N LEU A 71 3.75 6.32 -23.80
CA LEU A 71 2.37 6.75 -23.79
C LEU A 71 2.35 8.28 -23.66
N ASP A 72 3.11 8.99 -24.50
CA ASP A 72 3.25 10.45 -24.44
C ASP A 72 1.87 11.13 -24.42
N TRP A 73 0.90 10.50 -25.07
CA TRP A 73 -0.47 10.97 -25.14
C TRP A 73 -1.33 10.67 -23.90
N VAL A 74 -0.97 9.69 -23.08
CA VAL A 74 -1.78 9.26 -21.93
C VAL A 74 -1.75 10.29 -20.81
N GLY A 75 -0.58 10.90 -20.58
CA GLY A 75 -0.49 12.02 -19.63
C GLY A 75 -1.41 13.17 -20.02
N GLU A 76 -1.37 13.60 -21.28
CA GLU A 76 -2.27 14.64 -21.81
C GLU A 76 -3.75 14.23 -21.74
N ALA A 77 -4.07 12.97 -22.08
CA ALA A 77 -5.44 12.48 -22.01
C ALA A 77 -5.95 12.41 -20.56
N ALA A 78 -5.13 11.96 -19.61
CA ALA A 78 -5.44 11.98 -18.19
C ALA A 78 -5.67 13.42 -17.68
N GLN A 79 -4.79 14.34 -18.06
CA GLN A 79 -4.89 15.75 -17.69
C GLN A 79 -6.16 16.41 -18.23
N SER A 80 -6.57 16.07 -19.47
CA SER A 80 -7.84 16.57 -20.04
C SER A 80 -9.08 16.09 -19.28
N LEU A 81 -8.95 15.03 -18.49
CA LEU A 81 -10.00 14.51 -17.61
C LEU A 81 -9.80 14.93 -16.14
N GLY A 82 -8.84 15.81 -15.86
CA GLY A 82 -8.58 16.34 -14.52
C GLY A 82 -7.72 15.43 -13.63
N TYR A 83 -7.04 14.41 -14.19
CA TYR A 83 -6.15 13.53 -13.45
C TYR A 83 -4.68 13.86 -13.69
N GLN A 84 -3.86 13.66 -12.66
CA GLN A 84 -2.41 13.48 -12.85
C GLN A 84 -2.14 12.08 -13.40
N TYR A 85 -1.01 11.91 -14.10
CA TYR A 85 -0.57 10.60 -14.59
C TYR A 85 0.82 10.27 -14.04
N GLU A 86 0.94 9.10 -13.42
CA GLU A 86 2.17 8.62 -12.80
C GLU A 86 2.53 7.23 -13.34
N THR A 87 3.83 6.90 -13.32
CA THR A 87 4.30 5.55 -13.62
C THR A 87 5.16 5.02 -12.50
N ARG A 88 4.98 3.75 -12.14
CA ARG A 88 5.85 3.02 -11.22
C ARG A 88 6.74 2.07 -12.00
N GLN A 89 8.05 2.26 -11.92
CA GLN A 89 9.00 1.49 -12.72
C GLN A 89 9.33 0.17 -12.02
N GLU A 90 9.36 -0.93 -12.76
CA GLU A 90 9.78 -2.23 -12.21
C GLU A 90 11.18 -2.18 -11.58
N ALA A 91 12.08 -1.37 -12.13
CA ALA A 91 13.41 -1.16 -11.58
C ALA A 91 13.38 -0.62 -10.14
N GLU A 92 12.38 0.18 -9.77
CA GLU A 92 12.20 0.72 -8.40
C GLU A 92 11.69 -0.35 -7.43
N LEU A 93 10.99 -1.37 -7.94
CA LEU A 93 10.40 -2.44 -7.14
C LEU A 93 11.34 -3.63 -6.96
N ARG A 94 12.36 -3.77 -7.82
CA ARG A 94 13.27 -4.92 -7.82
C ARG A 94 14.14 -4.92 -6.56
N GLY A 95 14.02 -5.96 -5.74
CA GLY A 95 14.74 -6.07 -4.47
C GLY A 95 14.24 -5.10 -3.39
N SER A 96 13.04 -4.52 -3.58
CA SER A 96 12.45 -3.60 -2.60
C SER A 96 12.07 -4.34 -1.33
N VAL A 97 12.77 -4.03 -0.23
CA VAL A 97 12.46 -4.50 1.12
C VAL A 97 11.04 -4.12 1.52
N ARG A 98 10.62 -2.88 1.18
CA ARG A 98 9.26 -2.39 1.42
C ARG A 98 8.22 -3.27 0.74
N LEU A 99 8.44 -3.69 -0.52
CA LEU A 99 7.51 -4.57 -1.24
C LEU A 99 7.43 -5.96 -0.61
N GLU A 100 8.55 -6.52 -0.16
CA GLU A 100 8.55 -7.81 0.53
C GLU A 100 7.80 -7.71 1.86
N ASN A 101 8.07 -6.68 2.66
CA ASN A 101 7.36 -6.41 3.91
C ASN A 101 5.86 -6.19 3.67
N ALA A 102 5.51 -5.47 2.59
CA ALA A 102 4.13 -5.23 2.21
C ALA A 102 3.38 -6.55 1.92
N ARG A 103 4.00 -7.44 1.15
CA ARG A 103 3.42 -8.75 0.85
C ARG A 103 3.21 -9.57 2.12
N ASP A 104 4.14 -9.51 3.07
CA ASP A 104 4.01 -10.22 4.36
C ASP A 104 2.86 -9.70 5.21
N LEU A 105 2.70 -8.38 5.31
CA LEU A 105 1.59 -7.80 6.05
C LEU A 105 0.24 -8.12 5.40
N LEU A 106 0.17 -8.06 4.06
CA LEU A 106 -1.08 -8.26 3.32
C LEU A 106 -1.67 -9.67 3.43
N GLN A 107 -0.87 -10.66 3.83
CA GLN A 107 -1.35 -12.01 4.16
C GLN A 107 -2.42 -11.97 5.27
N TYR A 108 -2.35 -10.96 6.14
CA TYR A 108 -3.23 -10.77 7.30
C TYR A 108 -4.38 -9.77 7.05
N ALA A 109 -4.64 -9.38 5.80
CA ALA A 109 -5.68 -8.38 5.47
C ALA A 109 -7.10 -8.75 5.96
N ALA A 110 -7.41 -10.05 5.99
CA ALA A 110 -8.68 -10.56 6.48
C ALA A 110 -8.73 -10.72 8.01
N TYR A 111 -7.58 -10.68 8.70
CA TYR A 111 -7.52 -10.86 10.14
C TYR A 111 -8.20 -9.71 10.88
N ARG A 112 -8.88 -10.04 11.98
CA ARG A 112 -9.56 -9.07 12.86
C ARG A 112 -9.05 -9.24 14.29
N PRO A 113 -8.24 -8.31 14.81
CA PRO A 113 -7.76 -8.38 16.17
C PRO A 113 -8.90 -8.16 17.17
N SER A 114 -8.73 -8.70 18.38
CA SER A 114 -9.65 -8.43 19.48
C SER A 114 -9.63 -6.94 19.84
N LEU A 115 -10.75 -6.42 20.36
CA LEU A 115 -10.81 -5.05 20.89
C LEU A 115 -9.76 -4.85 22.00
N GLY A 116 -9.59 -5.85 22.87
CA GLY A 116 -8.66 -5.82 23.99
C GLY A 116 -7.21 -5.65 23.54
N ASP A 117 -6.75 -6.46 22.58
CA ASP A 117 -5.37 -6.35 22.07
C ASP A 117 -5.16 -5.03 21.33
N ARG A 118 -6.15 -4.57 20.53
CA ARG A 118 -6.09 -3.25 19.90
C ARG A 118 -5.90 -2.15 20.93
N VAL A 119 -6.72 -2.11 21.97
CA VAL A 119 -6.63 -1.06 23.02
C VAL A 119 -5.27 -1.13 23.72
N ARG A 120 -4.79 -2.32 24.11
CA ARG A 120 -3.49 -2.47 24.78
C ARG A 120 -2.33 -1.94 23.96
N ILE A 121 -2.26 -2.28 22.66
CA ILE A 121 -1.21 -1.79 21.77
C ILE A 121 -1.28 -0.26 21.64
N LEU A 122 -2.48 0.29 21.47
CA LEU A 122 -2.62 1.73 21.32
C LEU A 122 -2.26 2.49 22.60
N THR A 123 -2.64 1.97 23.77
CA THR A 123 -2.27 2.54 25.07
C THR A 123 -0.76 2.54 25.28
N VAL A 124 -0.07 1.41 25.02
CA VAL A 124 1.39 1.37 25.24
C VAL A 124 2.16 2.31 24.30
N LEU A 125 1.69 2.48 23.06
CA LEU A 125 2.27 3.44 22.11
C LEU A 125 1.95 4.89 22.47
N GLU A 126 0.81 5.15 23.12
CA GLU A 126 0.47 6.48 23.63
C GLU A 126 1.33 6.85 24.84
N GLU A 127 1.62 5.90 25.72
CA GLU A 127 2.43 6.09 26.92
C GLU A 127 3.94 6.16 26.63
N CYS A 128 4.45 5.30 25.75
CA CYS A 128 5.89 5.15 25.52
C CYS A 128 6.38 5.76 24.20
N GLY A 129 5.47 6.19 23.32
CA GLY A 129 5.80 6.61 21.95
C GLY A 129 6.12 5.43 21.05
N SER A 130 7.09 5.60 20.16
CA SER A 130 7.51 4.54 19.23
C SER A 130 8.27 3.43 19.95
N LEU A 131 7.97 2.18 19.64
CA LEU A 131 8.52 1.00 20.29
C LEU A 131 8.98 -0.05 19.27
N PRO A 132 9.98 -0.89 19.61
CA PRO A 132 10.30 -2.07 18.82
C PRO A 132 9.11 -3.05 18.73
N LEU A 133 9.00 -3.78 17.62
CA LEU A 133 8.00 -4.83 17.40
C LEU A 133 7.94 -5.81 18.57
N SER A 134 9.10 -6.27 19.05
CA SER A 134 9.20 -7.19 20.20
C SER A 134 8.50 -6.68 21.46
N SER A 135 8.54 -5.38 21.73
CA SER A 135 7.86 -4.77 22.88
C SER A 135 6.35 -4.73 22.68
N CYS A 136 5.90 -4.41 21.45
CA CYS A 136 4.48 -4.44 21.11
C CYS A 136 3.89 -5.86 21.21
N LEU A 137 4.65 -6.88 20.79
CA LEU A 137 4.21 -8.28 20.88
C LEU A 137 3.94 -8.74 22.32
N GLN A 138 4.70 -8.23 23.30
CA GLN A 138 4.50 -8.55 24.72
C GLN A 138 3.20 -7.96 25.31
N ALA A 139 2.67 -6.90 24.70
CA ALA A 139 1.42 -6.27 25.16
C ALA A 139 0.16 -7.05 24.69
N ILE A 140 0.29 -7.94 23.70
CA ILE A 140 -0.79 -8.79 23.19
C ILE A 140 -1.02 -9.95 24.15
N ARG A 141 -2.28 -10.19 24.52
CA ARG A 141 -2.64 -11.25 25.50
C ARG A 141 -3.67 -12.24 24.98
N SER A 142 -4.55 -11.82 24.08
CA SER A 142 -5.69 -12.63 23.64
C SER A 142 -5.55 -13.14 22.21
N GLY A 143 -4.60 -12.62 21.44
CA GLY A 143 -4.36 -13.04 20.06
C GLY A 143 -3.64 -14.37 19.95
N HIS A 144 -4.22 -15.33 19.22
CA HIS A 144 -3.56 -16.58 18.85
C HIS A 144 -2.35 -16.38 17.91
N ASP A 145 -2.33 -15.26 17.18
CA ASP A 145 -1.22 -14.85 16.32
C ASP A 145 -0.95 -13.35 16.56
N ALA A 146 0.10 -13.07 17.34
CA ALA A 146 0.47 -11.71 17.71
C ALA A 146 0.96 -10.89 16.49
N ILE A 147 1.56 -11.55 15.50
CA ILE A 147 1.98 -10.90 14.25
C ILE A 147 0.76 -10.49 13.43
N ALA A 148 -0.26 -11.35 13.35
CA ALA A 148 -1.51 -11.03 12.67
C ALA A 148 -2.23 -9.81 13.29
N VAL A 149 -2.18 -9.68 14.62
CA VAL A 149 -2.70 -8.49 15.33
C VAL A 149 -1.98 -7.23 14.85
N ILE A 150 -0.64 -7.21 14.93
CA ILE A 150 0.18 -6.05 14.52
C ILE A 150 -0.07 -5.72 13.03
N ALA A 151 0.00 -6.72 12.16
CA ALA A 151 -0.19 -6.52 10.72
C ALA A 151 -1.59 -5.95 10.40
N SER A 152 -2.63 -6.48 11.04
CA SER A 152 -4.00 -5.98 10.83
C SER A 152 -4.18 -4.55 11.34
N LEU A 153 -3.56 -4.20 12.49
CA LEU A 153 -3.57 -2.82 13.00
C LEU A 153 -2.85 -1.85 12.04
N ALA A 154 -1.74 -2.26 11.44
CA ALA A 154 -1.03 -1.45 10.44
C ALA A 154 -1.88 -1.26 9.17
N LEU A 155 -2.46 -2.33 8.63
CA LEU A 155 -3.33 -2.27 7.44
C LEU A 155 -4.61 -1.42 7.66
N GLN A 156 -5.06 -1.33 8.91
CA GLN A 156 -6.17 -0.49 9.34
C GLN A 156 -5.76 0.94 9.73
N ARG A 157 -4.46 1.28 9.69
CA ARG A 157 -3.91 2.58 10.11
C ARG A 157 -4.20 2.93 11.58
N PHE A 158 -4.15 1.93 12.44
CA PHE A 158 -4.00 2.17 13.88
C PHE A 158 -2.52 2.40 14.23
N ILE A 159 -1.60 1.77 13.53
CA ILE A 159 -0.17 1.90 13.78
C ILE A 159 0.57 2.08 12.46
N GLU A 160 1.79 2.59 12.55
CA GLU A 160 2.78 2.59 11.48
C GLU A 160 3.88 1.60 11.83
N ILE A 161 4.46 0.99 10.81
CA ILE A 161 5.61 0.09 10.90
C ILE A 161 6.67 0.68 9.97
N GLU A 162 7.92 0.73 10.41
CA GLU A 162 9.05 1.04 9.55
C GLU A 162 9.25 -0.09 8.51
N LEU A 163 9.05 0.21 7.22
CA LEU A 163 9.06 -0.81 6.16
C LEU A 163 10.26 -0.73 5.23
N ASP A 164 11.07 0.33 5.32
CA ASP A 164 12.05 0.68 4.28
C ASP A 164 13.47 0.19 4.60
N GLU A 165 13.87 0.21 5.88
CA GLU A 165 15.26 -0.07 6.28
C GLU A 165 15.65 -1.55 6.18
N ALA A 166 14.80 -2.45 6.67
CA ALA A 166 15.10 -3.88 6.73
C ALA A 166 13.82 -4.73 6.69
N ARG A 167 14.01 -6.05 6.50
CA ARG A 167 12.92 -7.02 6.66
C ARG A 167 12.35 -6.90 8.08
N ILE A 168 11.03 -6.99 8.20
CA ILE A 168 10.34 -6.89 9.50
C ILE A 168 10.94 -7.91 10.47
N GLY A 169 11.40 -7.42 11.62
CA GLY A 169 12.03 -8.21 12.65
C GLY A 169 11.79 -7.61 14.05
N PRO A 170 12.32 -8.25 15.11
CA PRO A 170 12.03 -7.86 16.50
C PRO A 170 12.37 -6.41 16.86
N GLY A 171 13.33 -5.83 16.15
CA GLY A 171 13.79 -4.44 16.30
C GLY A 171 13.05 -3.42 15.44
N THR A 172 12.20 -3.85 14.50
CA THR A 172 11.45 -2.93 13.62
C THR A 172 10.59 -1.99 14.44
N ILE A 173 10.68 -0.70 14.15
CA ILE A 173 9.98 0.32 14.93
C ILE A 173 8.51 0.37 14.55
N ILE A 174 7.67 0.47 15.58
CA ILE A 174 6.23 0.67 15.51
C ILE A 174 5.87 1.97 16.20
N SER A 175 4.99 2.75 15.60
CA SER A 175 4.49 3.99 16.16
C SER A 175 2.97 4.12 15.98
N ARG A 176 2.37 5.10 16.63
CA ARG A 176 0.98 5.46 16.36
C ARG A 176 0.87 6.06 14.97
N PHE A 177 -0.12 5.62 14.18
CA PHE A 177 -0.40 6.24 12.88
C PHE A 177 -0.80 7.71 13.05
N ARG A 178 -0.19 8.62 12.28
CA ARG A 178 -0.41 10.08 12.43
C ARG A 178 -1.09 10.78 11.26
N GLY A 179 -1.34 10.09 10.14
CA GLY A 179 -1.98 10.69 8.97
C GLY A 179 -0.98 11.27 8.01
#